data_AF-A0A2G6ETD1-F1
#
_entry.id   AF-A0A2G6ETD1-F1
#
_cell.length_a   1.000
_cell.length_b   1.000
_cell.length_c   1.000
_cell.angle_alpha   90.00
_cell.angle_beta   90.00
_cell.angle_gamma   90.00
#
_symmetry.space_group_name_H-M   'P 1'
#
loop_
_entity.id
_entity.type
_entity.pdbx_description
1 polymer ?
#
loop_
_entity_poly.entity_id
_entity_poly.type
_entity_poly.pdbx_seq_one_letter_code
_entity_poly.pdbx_strand_id
1 'polypeptide(L)'
;KKNNMKFRRYSHMLINENRWRAQRYGTDRGLIDFGERRILPFAEMLEDMMAILADSAQTLNCVDEVQHARTIFSGGTSAHRQVRVYEEALANGADNQEALIKVVDFLVAETKAEVIS
;
A
#
# COMPACT_ATOMS: atom_id res chain seq x y z
N LYS A 1 7.73 -2.29 27.03
CA LYS A 1 6.33 -2.15 26.54
C LYS A 1 5.68 -3.54 26.62
N LYS A 2 4.51 -3.67 27.27
CA LYS A 2 3.83 -4.97 27.40
C LYS A 2 3.21 -5.36 26.05
N ASN A 3 3.76 -6.41 25.44
CA ASN A 3 3.28 -6.97 24.19
C ASN A 3 1.96 -7.72 24.47
N ASN A 4 0.82 -7.05 24.25
CA ASN A 4 -0.52 -7.61 24.52
C ASN A 4 -1.35 -7.62 23.23
N MET A 5 -0.76 -8.12 22.15
CA MET A 5 -1.52 -8.50 20.97
C MET A 5 -2.30 -9.77 21.27
N LYS A 6 -3.56 -9.62 21.71
CA LYS A 6 -4.52 -10.70 21.54
C LYS A 6 -5.01 -10.64 20.10
N PHE A 7 -4.65 -11.63 19.29
CA PHE A 7 -5.30 -11.88 18.00
C PHE A 7 -6.78 -12.16 18.27
N ARG A 8 -7.58 -11.11 18.32
CA ARG A 8 -9.03 -11.24 18.48
C ARG A 8 -9.57 -11.81 17.18
N ARG A 9 -10.36 -12.87 17.29
CA ARG A 9 -11.15 -13.37 16.15
C ARG A 9 -12.22 -12.33 15.86
N TYR A 10 -11.98 -11.49 14.85
CA TYR A 10 -12.99 -10.57 14.33
C TYR A 10 -13.93 -11.31 13.39
N SER A 11 -15.18 -10.84 13.27
CA SER A 11 -16.12 -11.42 12.34
C SER A 11 -15.62 -11.25 10.89
N HIS A 12 -15.96 -12.21 10.03
CA HIS A 12 -15.59 -12.15 8.61
C HIS A 12 -16.12 -10.87 7.94
N MET A 13 -17.27 -10.37 8.38
CA MET A 13 -17.85 -9.11 7.92
C MET A 13 -16.89 -7.93 8.12
N LEU A 14 -16.26 -7.81 9.29
CA LEU A 14 -15.33 -6.72 9.59
C LEU A 14 -14.06 -6.81 8.73
N ILE A 15 -13.53 -8.02 8.52
CA ILE A 15 -12.39 -8.24 7.63
C ILE A 15 -12.74 -7.83 6.20
N ASN A 16 -13.92 -8.21 5.72
CA ASN A 16 -14.39 -7.87 4.38
C ASN A 16 -14.54 -6.35 4.17
N GLU A 17 -14.95 -5.61 5.20
CA GLU A 17 -15.01 -4.14 5.13
C GLU A 17 -13.61 -3.54 4.90
N ASN A 18 -12.60 -3.96 5.68
CA ASN A 18 -11.22 -3.48 5.44
C ASN A 18 -10.68 -3.89 4.07
N ARG A 19 -11.04 -5.09 3.56
CA ARG A 19 -10.68 -5.49 2.20
C ARG A 19 -11.32 -4.59 1.15
N TRP A 20 -12.60 -4.27 1.29
CA TRP A 20 -13.29 -3.35 0.38
C TRP A 20 -12.67 -1.95 0.43
N ARG A 21 -12.37 -1.43 1.62
CA ARG A 21 -11.70 -0.12 1.77
C ARG A 21 -10.34 -0.09 1.07
N ALA A 22 -9.51 -1.11 1.26
CA ALA A 22 -8.21 -1.22 0.60
C ALA A 22 -8.35 -1.28 -0.93
N GLN A 23 -9.34 -2.02 -1.44
CA GLN A 23 -9.61 -2.09 -2.88
C GLN A 23 -10.10 -0.75 -3.44
N ARG A 24 -10.98 -0.05 -2.72
CA ARG A 24 -11.63 1.17 -3.21
C ARG A 24 -10.77 2.41 -3.08
N TYR A 25 -9.98 2.50 -2.01
CA TYR A 25 -9.25 3.71 -1.63
C TYR A 25 -7.75 3.50 -1.52
N GLY A 26 -7.24 2.29 -1.80
CA GLY A 26 -5.85 1.97 -1.54
C GLY A 26 -5.48 2.30 -0.10
N THR A 27 -4.48 3.17 0.04
CA THR A 27 -3.93 3.64 1.32
C THR A 27 -4.50 4.99 1.78
N ASP A 28 -5.33 5.63 0.96
CA ASP A 28 -5.58 7.08 1.07
C ASP A 28 -6.66 7.44 2.08
N ARG A 29 -7.51 6.47 2.41
CA ARG A 29 -8.64 6.67 3.33
C ARG A 29 -8.55 5.79 4.57
N GLY A 30 -7.42 5.11 4.78
CA GLY A 30 -7.18 4.34 5.99
C GLY A 30 -8.08 3.11 6.14
N LEU A 31 -7.80 2.31 7.17
CA LEU A 31 -8.56 1.10 7.50
C LEU A 31 -9.15 1.20 8.91
N ILE A 32 -10.13 0.37 9.19
CA ILE A 32 -10.76 0.30 10.50
C ILE A 32 -9.81 -0.42 11.45
N ASP A 33 -9.45 0.24 12.54
CA ASP A 33 -8.94 -0.42 13.73
C ASP A 33 -10.12 -0.92 14.56
N PHE A 34 -10.20 -2.24 14.73
CA PHE A 34 -11.31 -2.86 15.44
C PHE A 34 -11.18 -2.79 16.97
N GLY A 35 -9.98 -2.51 17.48
CA GLY A 35 -9.73 -2.28 18.91
C GLY A 35 -10.29 -0.93 19.35
N GLU A 36 -9.98 0.12 18.59
CA GLU A 36 -10.37 1.51 18.81
C GLU A 36 -11.71 1.87 18.17
N ARG A 37 -12.25 1.01 17.29
CA ARG A 37 -13.53 1.19 16.59
C ARG A 37 -13.60 2.48 15.77
N ARG A 38 -12.48 2.87 15.17
CA ARG A 38 -12.38 4.03 14.29
C ARG A 38 -11.51 3.72 13.08
N ILE A 39 -11.60 4.56 12.06
CA ILE A 39 -10.70 4.50 10.91
C ILE A 39 -9.38 5.17 11.31
N LEU A 40 -8.27 4.47 11.10
CA LEU A 40 -6.92 5.00 11.27
C LEU A 40 -6.30 5.32 9.92
N PRO A 41 -5.51 6.40 9.82
CA PRO A 41 -4.62 6.60 8.68
C PRO A 41 -3.74 5.37 8.44
N PHE A 42 -3.52 5.01 7.18
CA PHE A 42 -2.72 3.83 6.83
C PHE A 42 -1.28 3.93 7.37
N ALA A 43 -0.72 5.13 7.42
CA ALA A 43 0.61 5.38 7.98
C ALA A 43 0.74 4.92 9.44
N GLU A 44 -0.25 5.23 10.28
CA GLU A 44 -0.27 4.81 11.70
C GLU A 44 -0.31 3.28 11.79
N MET A 45 -1.18 2.65 10.99
CA MET A 45 -1.32 1.19 10.97
C MET A 45 -0.06 0.48 10.44
N LEU A 46 0.65 1.10 9.50
CA LEU A 46 1.91 0.59 8.98
C LEU A 46 2.97 0.57 10.08
N GLU A 47 3.11 1.67 10.84
CA GLU A 47 4.05 1.74 11.97
C GLU A 47 3.71 0.70 13.04
N ASP A 48 2.44 0.53 13.38
CA ASP A 48 2.00 -0.50 14.32
C ASP A 48 2.34 -1.90 13.81
N MET A 49 2.09 -2.19 12.53
CA MET A 49 2.43 -3.48 11.92
C MET A 49 3.94 -3.73 11.91
N MET A 50 4.75 -2.72 11.61
CA MET A 50 6.21 -2.85 11.65
C MET A 50 6.73 -3.08 13.07
N ALA A 51 6.14 -2.42 14.07
CA ALA A 51 6.48 -2.67 15.47
C ALA A 51 6.13 -4.09 15.92
N ILE A 52 5.03 -4.63 15.42
CA ILE A 52 4.61 -6.02 15.65
C ILE A 52 5.60 -7.02 15.03
N LEU A 53 6.12 -6.71 13.85
CA LEU A 53 7.01 -7.60 13.10
C LEU A 53 8.50 -7.47 13.48
N ALA A 54 8.87 -6.50 14.32
CA ALA A 54 10.27 -6.14 14.58
C ALA A 54 11.16 -7.33 15.00
N ASP A 55 10.73 -8.12 15.99
CA ASP A 55 11.52 -9.26 16.50
C ASP A 55 11.68 -10.35 15.41
N SER A 56 10.62 -10.60 14.64
CA SER A 56 10.64 -11.56 13.53
C SER A 56 11.54 -11.08 12.39
N ALA A 57 11.48 -9.79 12.05
CA ALA A 57 12.31 -9.19 11.02
C ALA A 57 13.80 -9.27 11.39
N GLN A 58 14.14 -9.04 12.66
CA GLN A 58 15.50 -9.23 13.16
C GLN A 58 15.94 -10.71 13.07
N THR A 59 15.07 -11.63 13.48
CA THR A 59 15.38 -13.08 13.45
C THR A 59 15.60 -13.59 12.02
N LEU A 60 14.86 -13.04 11.06
CA LEU A 60 14.96 -13.39 9.65
C LEU A 60 15.97 -12.55 8.87
N ASN A 61 16.67 -11.62 9.53
CA ASN A 61 17.59 -10.66 8.91
C ASN A 61 16.95 -9.87 7.75
N CYS A 62 15.68 -9.47 7.88
CA CYS A 62 14.94 -8.72 6.85
C CYS A 62 14.40 -7.37 7.35
N VAL A 63 15.12 -6.74 8.29
CA VAL A 63 14.71 -5.47 8.90
C VAL A 63 14.61 -4.36 7.87
N ASP A 64 15.56 -4.29 6.94
CA ASP A 64 15.62 -3.22 5.94
C ASP A 64 14.46 -3.34 4.93
N GLU A 65 14.10 -4.56 4.54
CA GLU A 65 12.98 -4.86 3.65
C GLU A 65 11.64 -4.50 4.30
N VAL A 66 11.47 -4.80 5.60
CA VAL A 66 10.28 -4.37 6.35
C VAL A 66 10.25 -2.84 6.44
N GLN A 67 11.39 -2.18 6.66
CA GLN A 67 11.48 -0.74 6.72
C GLN A 67 11.22 -0.05 5.37
N HIS A 68 11.54 -0.72 4.26
CA HIS A 68 11.27 -0.24 2.91
C HIS A 68 9.78 0.01 2.64
N ALA A 69 8.87 -0.60 3.42
CA ALA A 69 7.44 -0.31 3.33
C ALA A 69 7.10 1.18 3.53
N ARG A 70 7.90 1.93 4.31
CA ARG A 70 7.76 3.39 4.43
C ARG A 70 8.04 4.11 3.12
N THR A 71 9.06 3.67 2.39
CA THR A 71 9.40 4.21 1.08
C THR A 71 8.26 3.98 0.10
N ILE A 72 7.71 2.77 0.07
CA ILE A 72 6.54 2.43 -0.76
C ILE A 72 5.35 3.34 -0.43
N PHE A 73 5.05 3.52 0.86
CA PHE A 73 3.96 4.41 1.28
C PHE A 73 4.20 5.87 0.87
N SER A 74 5.42 6.39 1.07
CA SER A 74 5.77 7.77 0.70
C SER A 74 5.75 8.03 -0.81
N GLY A 75 6.09 7.03 -1.62
CA GLY A 75 6.10 7.13 -3.10
C GLY A 75 4.73 6.92 -3.75
N GLY A 76 3.72 6.55 -2.96
CA GLY A 76 2.42 6.12 -3.47
C GLY A 76 2.45 4.74 -4.11
N THR A 77 1.28 4.11 -4.20
CA THR A 77 1.14 2.78 -4.83
C THR A 77 1.32 2.84 -6.36
N SER A 78 1.53 1.69 -7.01
CA SER A 78 1.53 1.62 -8.48
C SER A 78 0.24 2.21 -9.09
N ALA A 79 -0.91 2.03 -8.45
CA ALA A 79 -2.17 2.64 -8.89
C ALA A 79 -2.10 4.18 -8.93
N HIS A 80 -1.48 4.81 -7.92
CA HIS A 80 -1.25 6.26 -7.94
C HIS A 80 -0.39 6.70 -9.11
N ARG A 81 0.70 5.96 -9.38
CA ARG A 81 1.62 6.28 -10.48
C ARG A 81 0.95 6.10 -11.84
N GLN A 82 0.16 5.04 -12.01
CA GLN A 82 -0.60 4.80 -13.24
C GLN A 82 -1.65 5.90 -13.50
N VAL A 83 -2.42 6.29 -12.47
CA VAL A 83 -3.37 7.41 -12.57
C VAL A 83 -2.64 8.70 -12.94
N ARG A 84 -1.53 9.01 -12.28
CA ARG A 84 -0.72 10.19 -12.60
C ARG A 84 -0.23 10.19 -14.06
N VAL A 85 0.33 9.07 -14.55
CA VAL A 85 0.78 8.94 -15.95
C VAL A 85 -0.37 9.17 -16.92
N TYR A 86 -1.55 8.61 -16.63
CA TYR A 86 -2.74 8.79 -17.44
C TYR A 86 -3.21 10.26 -17.47
N GLU A 87 -3.33 10.90 -16.30
CA GLU A 87 -3.75 12.30 -16.18
C GLU A 87 -2.76 13.25 -16.84
N GLU A 88 -1.45 13.02 -16.68
CA GLU A 88 -0.39 13.77 -17.35
C GLU A 88 -0.45 13.60 -18.87
N ALA A 89 -0.75 12.39 -19.38
CA ALA A 89 -0.91 12.16 -20.81
C ALA A 89 -2.07 12.98 -21.38
N LEU A 90 -3.24 12.95 -20.72
CA LEU A 90 -4.40 13.73 -21.11
C LEU A 90 -4.13 15.23 -21.05
N ALA A 91 -3.48 15.71 -19.99
CA ALA A 91 -3.11 17.12 -19.84
C ALA A 91 -2.16 17.60 -20.94
N ASN A 92 -1.36 16.70 -21.50
CA ASN A 92 -0.46 16.95 -22.64
C ASN A 92 -1.13 16.78 -24.01
N GLY A 93 -2.46 16.63 -24.06
CA GLY A 93 -3.24 16.59 -25.29
C GLY A 93 -3.38 15.21 -25.93
N ALA A 94 -2.95 14.15 -25.24
CA ALA A 94 -3.23 12.78 -25.71
C ALA A 94 -4.73 12.49 -25.63
N ASP A 95 -5.24 11.67 -26.54
CA ASP A 95 -6.56 11.10 -26.38
C ASP A 95 -6.59 9.98 -25.32
N ASN A 96 -7.78 9.44 -25.04
CA ASN A 96 -7.94 8.41 -24.03
C ASN A 96 -7.16 7.11 -24.35
N GLN A 97 -7.11 6.71 -25.62
CA GLN A 97 -6.42 5.48 -26.02
C GLN A 97 -4.91 5.68 -25.91
N GLU A 98 -4.38 6.81 -26.37
CA GLU A 98 -2.97 7.18 -26.25
C GLU A 98 -2.53 7.26 -24.78
N ALA A 99 -3.35 7.84 -23.91
CA ALA A 99 -3.07 7.91 -22.47
C ALA A 99 -3.00 6.51 -21.83
N LEU A 100 -3.90 5.59 -22.19
CA LEU A 100 -3.86 4.21 -21.71
C LEU A 100 -2.63 3.44 -22.23
N ILE A 101 -2.23 3.66 -23.48
CA ILE A 101 -0.99 3.08 -24.02
C ILE A 101 0.22 3.55 -23.20
N LYS A 102 0.31 4.83 -22.86
CA LYS A 102 1.38 5.36 -22.01
C LYS A 102 1.43 4.72 -20.62
N VAL A 103 0.27 4.41 -20.02
CA VAL A 103 0.22 3.66 -18.75
C VAL A 103 0.81 2.25 -18.91
N VAL A 104 0.47 1.57 -20.00
CA VAL A 104 1.02 0.23 -20.30
C VAL A 104 2.54 0.30 -20.51
N ASP A 105 3.02 1.25 -21.30
CA ASP A 105 4.45 1.46 -21.54
C ASP A 105 5.21 1.72 -20.24
N PHE A 106 4.64 2.56 -19.36
CA PHE A 106 5.16 2.81 -18.02
C PHE A 106 5.27 1.52 -17.18
N LEU A 107 4.22 0.69 -17.17
CA LEU A 107 4.22 -0.59 -16.44
C LEU A 107 5.25 -1.59 -16.98
N VAL A 108 5.41 -1.64 -18.30
CA VAL A 108 6.45 -2.47 -18.94
C VAL A 108 7.84 -2.00 -18.52
N ALA A 109 8.07 -0.70 -18.43
CA ALA A 109 9.35 -0.14 -17.99
C ALA A 109 9.63 -0.42 -16.50
N GLU A 110 8.68 -0.19 -15.59
CA GLU A 110 8.85 -0.49 -14.15
C GLU A 110 9.18 -1.98 -13.94
N THR A 111 8.45 -2.88 -14.61
CA THR A 111 8.63 -4.34 -14.43
C THR A 111 9.98 -4.83 -14.96
N LYS A 112 10.46 -4.29 -16.09
CA LYS A 112 11.77 -4.67 -16.65
C LYS A 112 12.94 -4.18 -15.80
N ALA A 113 12.79 -3.01 -15.17
CA ALA A 113 13.83 -2.44 -14.31
C ALA A 113 14.06 -3.28 -13.04
N GLU A 114 13.01 -3.92 -12.50
CA GLU A 114 13.12 -4.76 -11.29
C GLU A 114 13.78 -6.13 -11.50
N VAL A 115 13.92 -6.60 -12.75
CA VAL A 115 14.56 -7.90 -13.07
C VAL A 115 16.09 -7.77 -13.24
N ILE A 116 16.61 -6.54 -13.27
CA ILE A 116 18.05 -6.25 -13.40
C ILE A 116 18.45 -5.32 -12.24
N SER A 117 18.48 -5.89 -11.04
CA SER A 117 19.09 -5.30 -9.84
C SER A 117 19.62 -6.40 -8.93
#